data_AF-A0A3N5L3K1-F1
#
_entry.id   AF-A0A3N5L3K1-F1
#
_cell.length_a   1.000
_cell.length_b   1.000
_cell.length_c   1.000
_cell.angle_alpha   90.00
_cell.angle_beta   90.00
_cell.angle_gamma   90.00
#
_symmetry.space_group_name_H-M   'P 1'
#
loop_
_entity.id
_entity.type
_entity.pdbx_description
1 polymer ?
#
loop_
_entity_poly.entity_id
_entity_poly.type
_entity_poly.pdbx_seq_one_letter_code
_entity_poly.pdbx_strand_id
1 'polypeptide(L)'
;AVYARTEEIEVMRLVGATRLHIRAPFLLEGMIQGTLGAGLALALLFGAYYVTLWQLQVTPGRIFGVGVGSFLEPHWAVSMLAAGAGVGAFGSLISVGRVLRA
;
A
#
# COMPACT_ATOMS: atom_id res chain seq x y z
N ALA A 1 20.58 -4.33 3.35
CA ALA A 1 19.49 -4.46 2.37
C ALA A 1 19.81 -3.79 1.02
N VAL A 2 20.33 -2.55 0.97
CA VAL A 2 20.65 -1.86 -0.30
C VAL A 2 21.70 -2.59 -1.17
N TYR A 3 22.74 -3.19 -0.56
CA TYR A 3 23.76 -3.97 -1.31
C TYR A 3 23.23 -5.28 -1.92
N ALA A 4 22.29 -5.96 -1.25
CA ALA A 4 21.69 -7.20 -1.77
C ALA A 4 20.89 -6.95 -3.06
N ARG A 5 20.30 -5.75 -3.20
CA ARG A 5 19.57 -5.35 -4.42
C ARG A 5 20.51 -5.04 -5.58
N THR A 6 21.70 -4.49 -5.29
CA THR A 6 22.72 -4.23 -6.32
C THR A 6 23.23 -5.54 -6.92
N GLU A 7 23.49 -6.54 -6.07
CA GLU A 7 23.95 -7.87 -6.49
C GLU A 7 22.88 -8.61 -7.31
N GLU A 8 21.60 -8.58 -6.91
CA GLU A 8 20.48 -9.12 -7.71
C GLU A 8 20.39 -8.46 -9.10
N ILE A 9 20.50 -7.13 -9.15
CA ILE A 9 20.45 -6.38 -10.42
C ILE A 9 21.64 -6.73 -11.30
N GLU A 10 22.83 -6.92 -10.71
CA GLU A 10 24.03 -7.34 -11.43
C GLU A 10 23.87 -8.72 -12.02
N VAL A 11 23.36 -9.70 -11.25
CA VAL A 11 23.02 -11.03 -11.76
C VAL A 11 22.05 -10.93 -12.93
N MET A 12 20.96 -10.16 -12.79
CA MET A 12 20.00 -9.99 -13.90
C MET A 12 20.63 -9.35 -15.14
N ARG A 13 21.57 -8.41 -14.97
CA ARG A 13 22.34 -7.82 -16.09
C ARG A 13 23.27 -8.83 -16.75
N LEU A 14 23.90 -9.74 -15.99
CA LEU A 14 24.78 -10.78 -16.52
C LEU A 14 24.05 -11.78 -17.41
N VAL A 15 22.77 -12.07 -17.14
CA VAL A 15 21.92 -12.91 -18.01
C VAL A 15 21.34 -12.13 -19.21
N GLY A 16 21.71 -10.85 -19.38
CA GLY A 16 21.24 -10.01 -20.50
C GLY A 16 19.80 -9.49 -20.34
N ALA A 17 19.27 -9.43 -19.12
CA ALA A 17 17.90 -8.97 -18.88
C ALA A 17 17.70 -7.50 -19.30
N THR A 18 16.58 -7.20 -19.96
CA THR A 18 16.24 -5.81 -20.33
C THR A 18 15.84 -4.99 -19.10
N ARG A 19 15.91 -3.66 -19.21
CA ARG A 19 15.53 -2.73 -18.11
C ARG A 19 14.11 -2.98 -17.57
N LEU A 20 13.19 -3.46 -18.39
CA LEU A 20 11.82 -3.79 -17.96
C LEU A 20 11.80 -5.09 -17.14
N HIS A 21 12.55 -6.12 -17.53
CA HIS A 21 12.66 -7.38 -16.78
C HIS A 21 13.26 -7.17 -15.40
N ILE A 22 14.21 -6.24 -15.27
CA ILE A 22 14.77 -5.88 -13.97
C ILE A 22 13.74 -5.15 -13.11
N ARG A 23 12.95 -4.22 -13.69
CA ARG A 23 12.00 -3.38 -12.93
C ARG A 23 10.70 -4.08 -12.53
N ALA A 24 10.24 -5.05 -13.32
CA ALA A 24 8.98 -5.76 -13.09
C ALA A 24 8.88 -6.44 -11.70
N PRO A 25 9.86 -7.22 -11.22
CA PRO A 25 9.77 -7.86 -9.90
C PRO A 25 9.74 -6.82 -8.78
N PHE A 26 10.55 -5.77 -8.86
CA PHE A 26 10.52 -4.70 -7.86
C PHE A 26 9.21 -3.92 -7.85
N LEU A 27 8.62 -3.67 -9.03
CA LEU A 27 7.32 -3.02 -9.12
C LEU A 27 6.25 -3.83 -8.39
N LEU A 28 6.27 -5.16 -8.60
CA LEU A 28 5.36 -6.08 -7.93
C LEU A 28 5.56 -6.10 -6.42
N GLU A 29 6.82 -6.18 -5.95
CA GLU A 29 7.13 -6.07 -4.51
C GLU A 29 6.61 -4.76 -3.91
N GLY A 30 6.82 -3.63 -4.61
CA GLY A 30 6.33 -2.32 -4.18
C GLY A 30 4.81 -2.27 -4.10
N MET A 31 4.11 -2.78 -5.11
CA MET A 31 2.65 -2.88 -5.11
C MET A 31 2.14 -3.73 -3.94
N ILE A 32 2.75 -4.90 -3.70
CA ILE A 32 2.37 -5.79 -2.60
C ILE A 32 2.57 -5.07 -1.26
N GLN A 33 3.73 -4.46 -1.04
CA GLN A 33 4.02 -3.71 0.19
C GLN A 33 3.04 -2.55 0.38
N GLY A 34 2.75 -1.78 -0.67
CA GLY A 34 1.79 -0.67 -0.62
C GLY A 34 0.37 -1.13 -0.33
N THR A 35 -0.06 -2.24 -0.93
CA THR A 35 -1.39 -2.82 -0.71
C THR A 35 -1.53 -3.35 0.72
N LEU A 36 -0.50 -4.05 1.23
CA LEU A 36 -0.48 -4.54 2.61
C LEU A 36 -0.48 -3.38 3.63
N GLY A 37 0.26 -2.31 3.35
CA GLY A 37 0.25 -1.10 4.18
C GLY A 37 -1.13 -0.45 4.24
N ALA A 38 -1.80 -0.32 3.09
CA ALA A 38 -3.17 0.19 3.03
C ALA A 38 -4.17 -0.74 3.74
N GLY A 39 -4.02 -2.06 3.61
CA GLY A 39 -4.82 -3.05 4.33
C GLY A 39 -4.66 -2.94 5.84
N LEU A 40 -3.43 -2.77 6.33
CA LEU A 40 -3.15 -2.51 7.75
C LEU A 40 -3.79 -1.21 8.22
N ALA A 41 -3.69 -0.13 7.44
CA ALA A 41 -4.31 1.14 7.77
C ALA A 41 -5.85 1.03 7.87
N LEU A 42 -6.48 0.30 6.95
CA LEU A 42 -7.93 0.01 7.00
C LEU A 42 -8.31 -0.80 8.23
N ALA A 43 -7.52 -1.82 8.58
CA ALA A 43 -7.76 -2.63 9.78
C ALA A 43 -7.66 -1.78 11.07
N LEU A 44 -6.66 -0.89 11.15
CA LEU A 44 -6.51 0.04 12.26
C LEU A 44 -7.67 1.04 12.34
N LEU A 45 -8.10 1.58 11.19
CA LEU A 45 -9.25 2.48 11.11
C LEU A 45 -10.53 1.78 11.58
N PHE A 46 -10.73 0.52 11.21
CA PHE A 46 -11.86 -0.30 11.64
C PHE A 46 -11.86 -0.54 13.15
N GLY A 47 -10.69 -0.91 13.69
CA GLY A 47 -10.52 -1.05 15.14
C GLY A 47 -10.82 0.25 15.88
N ALA A 48 -10.29 1.38 15.40
CA ALA A 48 -10.52 2.70 15.99
C ALA A 48 -12.00 3.06 15.99
N TYR A 49 -12.71 2.85 14.87
CA TYR A 49 -14.15 3.10 14.78
C TYR A 49 -14.95 2.28 15.81
N TYR A 50 -14.66 0.99 15.95
CA TYR A 50 -15.36 0.14 16.92
C TYR A 50 -15.09 0.57 18.36
N VAL A 51 -13.84 0.92 18.69
CA VAL A 51 -13.46 1.43 20.01
C VAL A 51 -14.19 2.74 20.32
N THR A 52 -14.28 3.67 19.36
CA THR A 52 -15.00 4.94 19.53
C THR A 52 -16.49 4.72 19.77
N LEU A 53 -17.14 3.83 19.01
CA LEU A 53 -18.55 3.48 19.22
C LEU A 53 -18.79 2.88 20.61
N TRP A 54 -17.91 1.99 21.05
CA TRP A 54 -18.00 1.36 22.37
C TRP A 54 -17.80 2.37 23.51
N GLN A 55 -16.84 3.28 23.39
CA GLN A 55 -16.52 4.26 24.45
C GLN A 55 -17.57 5.37 24.61
N LEU A 56 -18.14 5.89 23.52
CA LEU A 56 -19.07 7.01 23.61
C LEU A 56 -20.55 6.56 23.80
N GLN A 57 -20.83 5.26 23.89
CA GLN A 57 -22.19 4.68 23.92
C GLN A 57 -23.11 5.27 22.84
N VAL A 58 -22.52 5.67 21.71
CA VAL A 58 -23.27 6.36 20.67
C VAL A 58 -24.06 5.33 19.90
N THR A 59 -25.38 5.45 19.94
CA THR A 59 -26.19 4.85 18.89
C THR A 59 -25.84 5.55 17.58
N PRO A 60 -25.49 4.81 16.51
CA PRO A 60 -25.21 5.39 15.20
C PRO A 60 -26.43 6.20 14.74
N GLY A 61 -26.36 7.52 14.87
CA GLY A 61 -27.47 8.43 14.61
C GLY A 61 -27.53 9.67 15.52
N ARG A 62 -26.98 9.63 16.75
CA ARG A 62 -27.12 10.77 17.70
C ARG A 62 -26.13 11.93 17.52
N ILE A 63 -24.99 11.73 16.87
CA ILE A 63 -23.94 12.78 16.78
C ILE A 63 -23.99 13.58 15.46
N PHE A 64 -24.43 12.98 14.34
CA PHE A 64 -24.32 13.63 13.03
C PHE A 64 -25.63 13.79 12.24
N GLY A 65 -26.78 13.27 12.71
CA GLY A 65 -28.06 13.39 11.98
C GLY A 65 -28.12 12.67 10.62
N VAL A 66 -26.98 12.20 10.12
CA VAL A 66 -26.81 11.32 8.97
C VAL A 66 -26.69 9.90 9.53
N GLY A 67 -27.51 8.96 9.07
CA GLY A 67 -27.50 7.58 9.54
C GLY A 67 -26.10 6.96 9.46
N VAL A 68 -25.43 6.83 10.59
CA VAL A 68 -24.07 6.28 10.70
C VAL A 68 -24.14 4.74 10.67
N GLY A 69 -24.81 4.18 9.66
CA GLY A 69 -25.06 2.73 9.58
C GLY A 69 -23.86 1.93 9.04
N SER A 70 -22.93 2.56 8.35
CA SER A 70 -21.83 1.89 7.66
C SER A 70 -20.49 2.55 7.98
N PHE A 71 -19.58 1.80 8.61
CA PHE A 71 -18.21 2.19 8.95
C PHE A 71 -17.48 2.90 7.80
N LEU A 72 -17.52 2.30 6.62
CA LEU A 72 -16.94 2.84 5.39
C LEU A 72 -17.66 2.21 4.21
N GLU A 73 -18.04 2.99 3.22
CA GLU A 73 -18.59 2.43 1.98
C GLU A 73 -17.51 1.63 1.24
N PRO A 74 -17.85 0.47 0.65
CA PRO A 74 -16.88 -0.42 0.03
C PRO A 74 -16.00 0.25 -1.04
N HIS A 75 -16.53 1.25 -1.76
CA HIS A 75 -15.78 1.95 -2.79
C HIS A 75 -14.60 2.77 -2.24
N TRP A 76 -14.74 3.35 -1.04
CA TRP A 76 -13.63 4.06 -0.39
C TRP A 76 -12.53 3.09 0.05
N ALA A 77 -12.91 1.94 0.62
CA ALA A 77 -11.95 0.90 0.98
C ALA A 77 -11.14 0.42 -0.24
N VAL A 78 -11.82 0.16 -1.36
CA VAL A 78 -11.17 -0.23 -2.61
C VAL A 78 -10.25 0.88 -3.14
N SER A 79 -10.68 2.14 -3.09
CA SER A 79 -9.84 3.26 -3.52
C SER A 79 -8.57 3.41 -2.67
N MET A 80 -8.64 3.15 -1.36
CA MET A 80 -7.48 3.22 -0.47
C MET A 80 -6.47 2.10 -0.76
N LEU A 81 -6.96 0.89 -1.04
CA LEU A 81 -6.10 -0.22 -1.46
C LEU A 81 -5.44 0.08 -2.82
N ALA A 82 -6.21 0.59 -3.78
CA ALA A 82 -5.69 0.99 -5.08
C ALA A 82 -4.65 2.11 -4.98
N ALA A 83 -4.92 3.12 -4.13
CA ALA A 83 -3.98 4.20 -3.86
C ALA A 83 -2.70 3.69 -3.18
N GLY A 84 -2.82 2.81 -2.20
CA GLY A 84 -1.68 2.17 -1.53
C GLY A 84 -0.81 1.37 -2.51
N ALA A 85 -1.43 0.54 -3.36
CA ALA A 85 -0.74 -0.19 -4.42
C ALA A 85 -0.02 0.76 -5.39
N GLY A 86 -0.69 1.85 -5.80
CA GLY A 86 -0.13 2.89 -6.66
C GLY A 86 1.09 3.56 -6.03
N VAL A 87 0.98 4.03 -4.78
CA VAL A 87 2.09 4.65 -4.05
C VAL A 87 3.27 3.67 -3.90
N GLY A 88 2.99 2.39 -3.60
CA GLY A 88 4.01 1.34 -3.53
C GLY A 88 4.72 1.10 -4.86
N ALA A 89 3.96 1.06 -5.97
CA ALA A 89 4.51 1.00 -7.32
C ALA A 89 5.42 2.21 -7.63
N PHE A 90 4.94 3.42 -7.37
CA PHE A 90 5.71 4.65 -7.61
C PHE A 90 7.00 4.70 -6.78
N GLY A 91 6.93 4.35 -5.49
CA GLY A 91 8.10 4.29 -4.61
C GLY A 91 9.15 3.30 -5.10
N SER A 92 8.70 2.13 -5.57
CA SER A 92 9.59 1.10 -6.13
C SER A 92 10.30 1.57 -7.41
N LEU A 93 9.56 2.21 -8.34
CA LEU A 93 10.14 2.75 -9.57
C LEU A 93 11.25 3.77 -9.30
N ILE A 94 11.05 4.64 -8.31
CA ILE A 94 12.05 5.64 -7.91
C ILE A 94 13.29 4.97 -7.31
N SER A 95 13.08 3.97 -6.44
CA SER A 95 14.17 3.23 -5.79
C SER A 95 15.07 2.52 -6.80
N VAL A 96 14.49 1.71 -7.70
CA VAL A 96 15.23 0.98 -8.74
C VAL A 96 15.84 1.94 -9.76
N GLY A 97 15.10 2.98 -10.14
CA GLY A 97 15.58 4.00 -11.08
C GLY A 97 16.79 4.79 -10.57
N ARG A 98 17.01 4.85 -9.25
CA ARG A 98 18.23 5.43 -8.65
C ARG A 98 19.39 4.44 -8.71
N VAL A 99 19.18 3.17 -8.35
CA VAL A 99 20.22 2.13 -8.38
C VAL A 99 20.69 1.83 -9.79
N LEU A 100 19.81 1.87 -10.79
CA LEU A 100 20.19 1.68 -12.19
C LEU A 100 21.00 2.86 -12.79
N ARG A 101 20.99 4.03 -12.15
CA ARG A 101 21.71 5.23 -12.58
C ARG A 101 23.06 5.43 -11.88
N ALA A 102 23.28 4.73 -10.76
CA ALA A 102 24.58 4.61 -10.11
C ALA A 102 25.41 3.52 -10.82
#